data_AF-A0A954X022-F1
#
_entry.id   AF-A0A954X022-F1
#
_cell.length_a   1.000
_cell.length_b   1.000
_cell.length_c   1.000
_cell.angle_alpha   90.00
_cell.angle_beta   90.00
_cell.angle_gamma   90.00
#
_symmetry.space_group_name_H-M   'P 1'
#
loop_
_entity.id
_entity.type
_entity.pdbx_description
1 polymer ?
#
loop_
_entity_poly.entity_id
_entity_poly.type
_entity_poly.pdbx_seq_one_letter_code
_entity_poly.pdbx_strand_id
1 'polypeptide(L)'
;MYFYDFRLWLFISPAILLALWAQFRVKSTYAAASRVRANLSGAAAARHILNSAGLYDVGIEAIGGHLSDHYDPRARVLRLSPEVYSHASQAAVGIAAHEAGHAIQHARHYAPLAIRNAAVPAANFGSSAAMFLLIGGMMLNWPGLFLLGIAAFSAVV
;
A
#
# COMPACT_ATOMS: atom_id res chain seq x y z
N MET A 1 -7.07 29.69 18.72
CA MET A 1 -6.45 29.22 19.97
C MET A 1 -6.72 27.72 20.17
N TYR A 2 -6.40 26.88 19.17
CA TYR A 2 -6.52 25.41 19.23
C TYR A 2 -5.17 24.70 19.01
N PHE A 3 -4.27 25.31 18.22
CA PHE A 3 -2.91 24.78 18.01
C PHE A 3 -2.01 24.80 19.26
N TYR A 4 -2.36 25.59 20.28
CA TYR A 4 -1.63 25.69 21.54
C TYR A 4 -2.26 24.89 22.69
N ASP A 5 -3.35 24.16 22.45
CA ASP A 5 -3.93 23.31 23.48
C ASP A 5 -3.09 22.04 23.62
N PHE A 6 -2.26 22.03 24.66
CA PHE A 6 -1.39 20.90 25.00
C PHE A 6 -2.16 19.57 25.12
N ARG A 7 -3.45 19.61 25.49
CA ARG A 7 -4.29 18.41 25.60
C ARG A 7 -4.53 17.76 24.24
N LEU A 8 -4.78 18.54 23.19
CA LEU A 8 -5.00 18.02 21.83
C LEU A 8 -3.74 17.30 21.32
N TRP A 9 -2.57 17.91 21.49
CA TRP A 9 -1.30 17.31 21.12
C TRP A 9 -1.00 16.05 21.93
N LEU A 10 -1.31 16.04 23.22
CA LEU A 10 -1.18 14.85 24.07
C LEU A 10 -2.02 13.69 23.54
N PHE A 11 -3.27 13.92 23.11
CA PHE A 11 -4.15 12.87 22.58
C PHE A 11 -3.77 12.38 21.18
N ILE A 12 -3.30 13.26 20.29
CA ILE A 12 -2.94 12.89 18.91
C ILE A 12 -1.52 12.29 18.85
N SER A 13 -0.62 12.67 19.77
CA SER A 13 0.78 12.25 19.75
C SER A 13 1.01 10.73 19.71
N PRO A 14 0.27 9.86 20.43
CA PRO A 14 0.52 8.42 20.38
C PRO A 14 0.25 7.84 18.99
N ALA A 15 -0.80 8.33 18.31
CA ALA A 15 -1.13 7.90 16.95
C ALA A 15 -0.05 8.34 15.94
N ILE A 16 0.44 9.59 16.05
CA ILE A 16 1.53 10.08 15.21
C ILE A 16 2.81 9.29 15.46
N LEU A 17 3.19 9.07 16.73
CA LEU A 17 4.39 8.31 17.08
C LEU A 17 4.33 6.87 16.57
N LEU A 18 3.17 6.22 16.67
CA LEU A 18 2.96 4.88 16.13
C LEU A 18 3.11 4.86 14.60
N ALA A 19 2.51 5.84 13.91
CA ALA A 19 2.62 5.95 12.45
C ALA A 19 4.07 6.17 11.99
N LEU A 20 4.80 7.07 12.67
CA LEU A 20 6.22 7.32 12.40
C LEU A 20 7.08 6.07 12.65
N TRP A 21 6.83 5.37 13.76
CA TRP A 21 7.52 4.13 14.08
C TRP A 21 7.25 3.04 13.04
N ALA A 22 5.99 2.85 12.63
CA ALA A 22 5.60 1.87 11.62
C ALA A 22 6.28 2.19 10.28
N GLN A 23 6.27 3.46 9.85
CA GLN A 23 6.94 3.91 8.63
C GLN A 23 8.46 3.66 8.69
N PHE A 24 9.08 3.94 9.84
CA PHE A 24 10.50 3.67 10.06
C PHE A 24 10.80 2.17 9.98
N ARG A 25 9.98 1.32 10.62
CA ARG A 25 10.13 -0.14 10.59
C ARG A 25 10.03 -0.69 9.17
N VAL A 26 9.03 -0.28 8.38
CA VAL A 26 8.87 -0.72 6.99
C VAL A 26 10.10 -0.36 6.16
N LYS A 27 10.55 0.91 6.24
CA LYS A 27 11.74 1.37 5.51
C LYS A 27 13.01 0.62 5.94
N SER A 28 13.19 0.42 7.25
CA SER A 28 14.35 -0.28 7.81
C SER A 28 14.38 -1.75 7.38
N THR A 29 13.25 -2.44 7.47
CA THR A 29 13.13 -3.84 7.05
C THR A 29 13.33 -3.99 5.54
N TYR A 30 12.75 -3.12 4.72
CA TYR A 30 13.01 -3.12 3.27
C TYR A 30 14.50 -2.94 2.98
N ALA A 31 15.14 -1.93 3.56
CA ALA A 31 16.56 -1.67 3.36
C ALA A 31 17.45 -2.84 3.81
N ALA A 32 17.11 -3.51 4.90
CA ALA A 32 17.81 -4.70 5.36
C ALA A 32 17.62 -5.89 4.40
N ALA A 33 16.38 -6.18 4.01
CA ALA A 33 16.05 -7.29 3.12
C ALA A 33 16.59 -7.10 1.69
N SER A 34 16.71 -5.87 1.22
CA SER A 34 17.32 -5.54 -0.08
C SER A 34 18.82 -5.85 -0.13
N ARG A 35 19.50 -5.92 1.01
CA ARG A 35 20.93 -6.29 1.11
C ARG A 35 21.14 -7.79 1.20
N VAL A 36 20.13 -8.55 1.63
CA VAL A 36 20.22 -10.01 1.73
C VAL A 36 20.02 -10.62 0.35
N ARG A 37 21.06 -11.25 -0.18
CA ARG A 37 21.05 -11.86 -1.50
C ARG A 37 20.13 -13.07 -1.54
N ALA A 38 19.36 -13.20 -2.61
CA ALA A 38 18.52 -14.36 -2.91
C ALA A 38 19.10 -15.15 -4.08
N ASN A 39 18.60 -16.37 -4.28
CA ASN A 39 19.03 -17.25 -5.38
C ASN A 39 18.34 -16.91 -6.71
N LEU A 40 17.24 -16.16 -6.68
CA LEU A 40 16.43 -15.77 -7.83
C LEU A 40 16.29 -14.26 -7.87
N SER A 41 16.23 -13.68 -9.07
CA SER A 41 15.74 -12.30 -9.25
C SER A 41 14.24 -12.23 -8.96
N GLY A 42 13.70 -11.03 -8.73
CA GLY A 42 12.26 -10.86 -8.57
C GLY A 42 11.48 -11.34 -9.80
N ALA A 43 11.96 -11.05 -11.02
CA ALA A 43 11.31 -11.56 -12.24
C ALA A 43 11.32 -13.10 -12.31
N ALA A 44 12.44 -13.74 -11.96
CA ALA A 44 12.52 -15.21 -11.94
C ALA A 44 11.63 -15.82 -10.85
N ALA A 45 11.56 -15.20 -9.68
CA ALA A 45 10.69 -15.62 -8.59
C ALA A 45 9.21 -15.49 -8.96
N ALA A 46 8.80 -14.34 -9.53
CA ALA A 46 7.46 -14.14 -10.05
C ALA A 46 7.10 -15.21 -11.08
N ARG A 47 7.99 -15.46 -12.05
CA ARG A 47 7.76 -16.47 -13.08
C ARG A 47 7.57 -17.86 -12.49
N HIS A 48 8.40 -18.22 -11.52
CA HIS A 48 8.32 -19.50 -10.81
C HIS A 48 6.98 -19.66 -10.08
N ILE A 49 6.55 -18.64 -9.33
CA ILE A 49 5.28 -18.64 -8.56
C ILE A 49 4.06 -18.71 -9.49
N LEU A 50 4.06 -17.91 -10.55
CA LEU A 50 2.97 -17.92 -11.53
C LEU A 50 2.88 -19.28 -12.24
N ASN A 51 4.01 -19.87 -12.61
CA ASN A 51 4.05 -21.20 -13.23
C ASN A 51 3.56 -22.30 -12.29
N SER A 52 3.92 -22.24 -11.00
CA SER A 52 3.43 -23.22 -10.01
C SER A 52 1.92 -23.10 -9.76
N ALA A 53 1.34 -21.93 -10.05
CA ALA A 53 -0.10 -21.69 -10.02
C ALA A 53 -0.81 -21.93 -11.37
N GLY A 54 -0.11 -22.38 -12.41
CA GLY A 54 -0.69 -22.64 -13.74
C GLY A 54 -0.93 -21.39 -14.61
N LEU A 55 -0.38 -20.24 -14.23
CA LEU A 55 -0.58 -18.94 -14.90
C LEU A 55 0.54 -18.62 -15.89
N TYR A 56 0.66 -19.39 -16.95
CA TYR A 56 1.71 -19.22 -17.98
C TYR A 56 1.49 -18.00 -18.87
N ASP A 57 0.26 -17.51 -18.95
CA ASP A 57 -0.17 -16.42 -19.81
C ASP A 57 0.03 -15.02 -19.19
N VAL A 58 0.34 -14.95 -17.89
CA VAL A 58 0.63 -13.68 -17.22
C VAL A 58 2.03 -13.20 -17.61
N GLY A 59 2.11 -12.06 -18.30
CA GLY A 59 3.37 -11.44 -18.70
C GLY A 59 4.14 -10.87 -17.50
N ILE A 60 5.46 -10.69 -17.65
CA ILE A 60 6.31 -10.02 -16.65
C ILE A 60 7.15 -8.97 -17.37
N GLU A 61 7.05 -7.72 -16.93
CA GLU A 61 7.66 -6.58 -17.60
C GLU A 61 8.39 -5.70 -16.59
N ALA A 62 9.49 -5.07 -17.03
CA ALA A 62 10.17 -4.06 -16.25
C ALA A 62 9.55 -2.69 -16.54
N ILE A 63 9.23 -1.93 -15.49
CA ILE A 63 8.78 -0.55 -15.58
C ILE A 63 9.74 0.40 -14.87
N GLY A 64 9.65 1.69 -15.20
CA GLY A 64 10.36 2.72 -14.47
C GLY A 64 9.80 2.98 -13.07
N GLY A 65 10.59 3.66 -12.25
CA GLY A 65 10.23 4.05 -10.89
C GLY A 65 10.85 3.17 -9.81
N HIS A 66 10.58 3.53 -8.56
CA HIS A 66 11.04 2.83 -7.36
C HIS A 66 9.81 2.41 -6.56
N LEU A 67 9.73 1.13 -6.15
CA LEU A 67 8.56 0.56 -5.47
C LEU A 67 7.24 0.80 -6.23
N SER A 68 7.33 0.79 -7.56
CA SER A 68 6.18 0.96 -8.48
C SER A 68 5.58 -0.38 -8.90
N ASP A 69 6.02 -1.48 -8.30
CA ASP A 69 5.62 -2.85 -8.59
C ASP A 69 4.11 -3.04 -8.43
N HIS A 70 3.47 -3.59 -9.45
CA HIS A 70 2.04 -3.90 -9.41
C HIS A 70 1.64 -4.95 -10.45
N TYR A 71 0.63 -5.75 -10.13
CA TYR A 71 -0.11 -6.55 -11.10
C TYR A 71 -1.24 -5.74 -11.78
N ASP A 72 -1.31 -5.80 -13.10
CA ASP A 72 -2.41 -5.24 -13.90
C ASP A 72 -3.38 -6.35 -14.32
N PRO A 73 -4.59 -6.41 -13.73
CA PRO A 73 -5.57 -7.44 -14.06
C PRO A 73 -6.17 -7.27 -15.47
N ARG A 74 -6.15 -6.07 -16.05
CA ARG A 74 -6.71 -5.81 -17.38
C ARG A 74 -5.77 -6.30 -18.47
N ALA A 75 -4.48 -5.99 -18.33
CA ALA A 75 -3.44 -6.44 -19.25
C ALA A 75 -2.96 -7.87 -18.95
N ARG A 76 -3.25 -8.42 -17.77
CA ARG A 76 -2.70 -9.68 -17.24
C ARG A 76 -1.17 -9.67 -17.25
N VAL A 77 -0.59 -8.58 -16.76
CA VAL A 77 0.87 -8.37 -16.72
C VAL A 77 1.30 -8.01 -15.31
N LEU A 78 2.41 -8.61 -14.88
CA LEU A 78 3.13 -8.22 -13.69
C LEU A 78 4.19 -7.17 -14.04
N ARG A 79 4.03 -5.95 -13.52
CA ARG A 79 4.99 -4.87 -13.77
C ARG A 79 5.89 -4.72 -12.55
N LEU A 80 7.19 -4.88 -12.75
CA LEU A 80 8.18 -4.80 -11.68
C LEU A 80 9.11 -3.62 -11.90
N SER A 81 9.44 -2.92 -10.83
CA SER A 81 10.47 -1.87 -10.82
C SER A 81 11.84 -2.46 -11.18
N PRO A 82 12.82 -1.68 -11.67
CA PRO A 82 14.08 -2.23 -12.16
C PRO A 82 14.86 -2.96 -11.06
N GLU A 83 14.75 -2.45 -9.82
CA GLU A 83 15.33 -3.02 -8.62
C GLU A 83 14.77 -4.40 -8.31
N VAL A 84 13.46 -4.61 -8.48
CA VAL A 84 12.81 -5.90 -8.22
C VAL A 84 12.98 -6.85 -9.40
N TYR A 85 12.80 -6.35 -10.62
CA TYR A 85 12.86 -7.16 -11.85
C TYR A 85 14.21 -7.87 -11.98
N SER A 86 15.31 -7.14 -11.80
CA SER A 86 16.66 -7.62 -12.11
C SER A 86 17.46 -8.09 -10.90
N HIS A 87 17.24 -7.54 -9.69
CA HIS A 87 18.06 -7.89 -8.54
C HIS A 87 17.58 -9.17 -7.85
N ALA A 88 18.54 -9.95 -7.38
CA ALA A 88 18.32 -11.14 -6.57
C ALA A 88 18.50 -10.81 -5.09
N SER A 89 17.48 -10.21 -4.47
CA SER A 89 17.44 -9.93 -3.03
C SER A 89 16.18 -10.50 -2.39
N GLN A 90 16.19 -10.70 -1.07
CA GLN A 90 14.99 -11.14 -0.35
C GLN A 90 13.82 -10.15 -0.52
N ALA A 91 14.10 -8.84 -0.53
CA ALA A 91 13.08 -7.83 -0.80
C ALA A 91 12.49 -7.97 -2.20
N ALA A 92 13.34 -8.14 -3.23
CA ALA A 92 12.88 -8.32 -4.62
C ALA A 92 12.01 -9.58 -4.78
N VAL A 93 12.45 -10.71 -4.21
CA VAL A 93 11.66 -11.95 -4.21
C VAL A 93 10.34 -11.77 -3.45
N GLY A 94 10.35 -11.09 -2.31
CA GLY A 94 9.16 -10.83 -1.51
C GLY A 94 8.13 -9.97 -2.23
N ILE A 95 8.56 -8.89 -2.89
CA ILE A 95 7.68 -8.01 -3.68
C ILE A 95 7.13 -8.75 -4.89
N ALA A 96 7.98 -9.44 -5.64
CA ALA A 96 7.56 -10.26 -6.78
C ALA A 96 6.53 -11.34 -6.38
N ALA A 97 6.72 -11.97 -5.22
CA ALA A 97 5.77 -12.95 -4.67
C ALA A 97 4.43 -12.30 -4.27
N HIS A 98 4.47 -11.11 -3.67
CA HIS A 98 3.27 -10.34 -3.33
C HIS A 98 2.44 -10.03 -4.58
N GLU A 99 3.08 -9.50 -5.63
CA GLU A 99 2.41 -9.17 -6.88
C GLU A 99 1.89 -10.41 -7.61
N ALA A 100 2.68 -11.50 -7.63
CA ALA A 100 2.21 -12.77 -8.20
C ALA A 100 1.00 -13.31 -7.42
N GLY A 101 0.92 -13.05 -6.11
CA GLY A 101 -0.24 -13.31 -5.28
C GLY A 101 -1.51 -12.60 -5.78
N HIS A 102 -1.42 -11.33 -6.17
CA HIS A 102 -2.54 -10.59 -6.77
C HIS A 102 -3.00 -11.24 -8.08
N ALA A 103 -2.06 -11.68 -8.92
CA ALA A 103 -2.38 -12.39 -10.16
C ALA A 103 -3.11 -13.72 -9.89
N ILE A 104 -2.66 -14.49 -8.89
CA ILE A 104 -3.30 -15.75 -8.47
C ILE A 104 -4.69 -15.50 -7.91
N GLN A 105 -4.85 -14.49 -7.05
CA GLN A 105 -6.15 -14.11 -6.49
C GLN A 105 -7.13 -13.67 -7.59
N HIS A 106 -6.64 -12.91 -8.57
CA HIS A 106 -7.43 -12.51 -9.73
C HIS A 106 -7.88 -13.72 -10.55
N ALA A 107 -6.97 -14.65 -10.87
CA ALA A 107 -7.28 -15.86 -11.62
C ALA A 107 -8.27 -16.79 -10.91
N ARG A 108 -8.32 -16.76 -9.57
CA ARG A 108 -9.25 -17.54 -8.75
C ARG A 108 -10.57 -16.83 -8.44
N HIS A 109 -10.80 -15.64 -9.01
CA HIS A 109 -11.96 -14.80 -8.70
C HIS A 109 -12.16 -14.62 -7.17
N TYR A 110 -11.07 -14.34 -6.46
CA TYR A 110 -11.10 -14.27 -5.00
C TYR A 110 -12.03 -13.16 -4.49
N ALA A 111 -13.19 -13.55 -3.96
CA ALA A 111 -14.27 -12.63 -3.61
C ALA A 111 -13.85 -11.49 -2.66
N PRO A 112 -13.01 -11.70 -1.62
CA PRO A 112 -12.54 -10.61 -0.78
C PRO A 112 -11.74 -9.54 -1.54
N LEU A 113 -10.98 -9.92 -2.57
CA LEU A 113 -10.25 -8.97 -3.41
C LEU A 113 -11.21 -8.12 -4.25
N ALA A 114 -12.29 -8.71 -4.77
CA ALA A 114 -13.32 -7.98 -5.50
C ALA A 114 -14.02 -6.93 -4.61
N ILE A 115 -14.39 -7.31 -3.39
CA ILE A 115 -15.01 -6.40 -2.41
C ILE A 115 -14.05 -5.26 -2.06
N ARG A 116 -12.79 -5.57 -1.75
CA ARG A 116 -11.75 -4.57 -1.49
C ARG A 116 -11.62 -3.60 -2.66
N ASN A 117 -11.46 -4.10 -3.88
CA ASN A 117 -11.26 -3.25 -5.06
C ASN A 117 -12.46 -2.34 -5.35
N ALA A 118 -13.69 -2.79 -5.07
CA ALA A 118 -14.88 -1.96 -5.16
C ALA A 118 -14.95 -0.88 -4.07
N ALA A 119 -14.40 -1.14 -2.88
CA ALA A 119 -14.36 -0.20 -1.77
C ALA A 119 -13.27 0.88 -1.90
N VAL A 120 -12.15 0.60 -2.58
CA VAL A 120 -10.99 1.51 -2.69
C VAL A 120 -11.35 2.94 -3.16
N PRO A 121 -12.17 3.15 -4.22
CA PRO A 121 -12.53 4.51 -4.64
C PRO A 121 -13.29 5.30 -3.57
N ALA A 122 -14.24 4.65 -2.90
CA ALA A 122 -14.99 5.25 -1.79
C ALA A 122 -14.07 5.53 -0.60
N ALA A 123 -13.14 4.61 -0.31
CA ALA A 123 -12.14 4.75 0.74
C ALA A 123 -11.22 5.96 0.53
N ASN A 124 -10.70 6.11 -0.69
CA ASN A 124 -9.82 7.22 -1.05
C ASN A 124 -10.54 8.58 -1.04
N PHE A 125 -11.76 8.63 -1.60
CA PHE A 125 -12.57 9.84 -1.59
C PHE A 125 -12.94 10.25 -0.17
N GLY A 126 -13.47 9.31 0.61
CA GLY A 126 -13.88 9.54 2.00
C GLY A 126 -12.71 9.96 2.88
N SER A 127 -11.55 9.31 2.76
CA SER A 127 -10.34 9.68 3.53
C SER A 127 -9.86 11.09 3.18
N SER A 128 -9.85 11.44 1.90
CA SER A 128 -9.41 12.76 1.43
C SER A 128 -10.40 13.86 1.86
N ALA A 129 -11.70 13.63 1.67
CA ALA A 129 -12.75 14.54 2.11
C ALA A 129 -12.74 14.73 3.62
N ALA A 130 -12.61 13.64 4.39
CA ALA A 130 -12.50 13.69 5.84
C ALA A 130 -11.29 14.51 6.31
N MET A 131 -10.14 14.37 5.65
CA MET A 131 -8.96 15.19 5.94
C MET A 131 -9.22 16.69 5.69
N PHE A 132 -9.87 17.04 4.57
CA PHE A 132 -10.25 18.43 4.30
C PHE A 132 -11.24 18.98 5.34
N LEU A 133 -12.20 18.18 5.78
CA LEU A 133 -13.16 18.54 6.83
C LEU A 133 -12.48 18.73 8.19
N LEU A 134 -11.53 17.86 8.55
CA LEU A 134 -10.75 17.98 9.77
C LEU A 134 -9.90 19.26 9.79
N ILE A 135 -9.09 19.47 8.73
CA ILE A 135 -8.23 20.65 8.61
C ILE A 135 -9.07 21.92 8.53
N GLY A 136 -10.13 21.92 7.70
CA GLY A 136 -11.05 23.04 7.56
C GLY A 136 -11.76 23.38 8.86
N GLY A 137 -12.24 22.37 9.61
CA GLY A 137 -12.86 22.54 10.92
C GLY A 137 -11.90 23.16 11.95
N MET A 138 -10.62 22.76 11.92
CA MET A 138 -9.59 23.36 12.78
C MET A 138 -9.27 24.80 12.37
N MET A 139 -9.10 25.10 11.08
CA MET A 139 -8.75 26.43 10.58
C MET A 139 -9.87 27.44 10.79
N LEU A 140 -11.12 27.03 10.56
CA LEU A 140 -12.32 27.87 10.74
C LEU A 140 -12.78 27.91 12.20
N ASN A 141 -12.14 27.15 13.10
CA ASN A 141 -12.55 27.01 14.50
C ASN A 141 -14.03 26.60 14.62
N TRP A 142 -14.44 25.62 13.82
CA TRP A 142 -15.81 25.12 13.74
C TRP A 142 -15.88 23.65 14.22
N PRO A 143 -16.23 23.41 15.50
CA PRO A 143 -16.23 22.07 16.10
C PRO A 143 -17.14 21.06 15.38
N GLY A 144 -18.27 21.52 14.83
CA GLY A 144 -19.20 20.67 14.08
C GLY A 144 -18.57 20.10 12.81
N LEU A 145 -17.84 20.92 12.05
CA LEU A 145 -17.14 20.50 10.84
C LEU A 145 -15.99 19.53 11.17
N PHE A 146 -15.28 19.78 12.27
CA PHE A 146 -14.23 18.89 12.77
C PHE A 146 -14.78 17.51 13.17
N LEU A 147 -15.87 17.46 13.94
CA LEU A 147 -16.52 16.20 14.33
C LEU A 147 -17.07 15.43 13.12
N LEU A 148 -17.61 16.15 12.13
CA LEU A 148 -18.07 15.55 10.88
C LEU A 148 -16.90 14.94 10.10
N GLY A 149 -15.74 15.60 10.11
CA GLY A 149 -14.49 15.04 9.60
C GLY A 149 -14.05 13.75 10.32
N ILE A 150 -14.12 13.71 11.66
CA ILE A 150 -13.81 12.49 12.45
C ILE A 150 -14.79 11.37 12.10
N ALA A 151 -16.09 11.65 12.06
CA ALA A 151 -17.11 10.66 11.76
C ALA A 151 -16.95 10.11 10.33
N ALA A 152 -16.71 10.99 9.36
CA ALA A 152 -16.45 10.61 7.98
C ALA A 152 -15.18 9.75 7.85
N PHE A 153 -14.10 10.11 8.56
CA PHE A 153 -12.87 9.32 8.57
C PHE A 153 -13.12 7.92 9.16
N SER A 154 -13.80 7.84 10.31
CA SER A 154 -14.06 6.58 11.03
C SER A 154 -15.03 5.64 10.29
N ALA A 155 -15.90 6.18 9.44
CA ALA A 155 -16.81 5.37 8.63
C ALA A 155 -16.12 4.75 7.41
N VAL A 156 -14.93 5.24 7.05
CA VAL A 156 -14.24 4.95 5.81
C VAL A 156 -12.95 4.14 6.03
N VAL A 157 -12.31 4.32 7.19
CA VAL A 157 -11.05 3.69 7.61
C VAL A 157 -11.31 2.69 8.72
#